data_AF-X0TER0-F1
#
_entry.id   AF-X0TER0-F1
#
_cell.length_a   1.000
_cell.length_b   1.000
_cell.length_c   1.000
_cell.angle_alpha   90.00
_cell.angle_beta   90.00
_cell.angle_gamma   90.00
#
_symmetry.space_group_name_H-M   'P 1'
#
loop_
_entity.id
_entity.type
_entity.pdbx_description
1 polymer ?
#
loop_
_entity_poly.entity_id
_entity_poly.type
_entity_poly.pdbx_seq_one_letter_code
_entity_poly.pdbx_strand_id
1 'polypeptide(L)'
;FGPAASVEVEISGLLAGSEFDQITVADSVSLAGTLDVSFIDNFVPTAGDKFEIITASSVLNQFDILNLPALPSDLLWFVNYGATTVELVTTFGADFDEDGDVDDDDRNAWEGGLGSVPAVHMDGDANADTFANGFDFLKWQQQLGTSGAAPLAAATIPEPSSVALLVLGAMGIVAGGRNRV
;
A
#
# COMPACT_ATOMS: atom_id res chain seq x y z
N PHE A 1 -25.08 0.75 15.16
CA PHE A 1 -24.52 1.53 16.28
C PHE A 1 -25.24 2.87 16.36
N GLY A 2 -25.35 3.45 17.56
CA GLY A 2 -25.97 4.78 17.74
C GLY A 2 -24.92 5.89 17.67
N PRO A 3 -25.31 7.17 17.52
CA PRO A 3 -24.37 8.29 17.34
C PRO A 3 -23.42 8.55 18.52
N ALA A 4 -23.74 8.03 19.71
CA ALA A 4 -22.89 8.12 20.90
C ALA A 4 -22.19 6.80 21.25
N ALA A 5 -22.32 5.78 20.38
CA ALA A 5 -21.67 4.50 20.58
C ALA A 5 -20.18 4.59 20.17
N SER A 6 -19.35 3.83 20.85
CA SER A 6 -17.99 3.54 20.45
C SER A 6 -17.88 2.05 20.13
N VAL A 7 -17.26 1.72 19.01
CA VAL A 7 -16.87 0.36 18.64
C VAL A 7 -15.36 0.27 18.81
N GLU A 8 -14.92 -0.59 19.70
CA GLU A 8 -13.49 -0.87 19.93
C GLU A 8 -13.09 -2.10 19.11
N VAL A 9 -11.93 -2.03 18.45
CA VAL A 9 -11.31 -3.11 17.68
C VAL A 9 -9.84 -3.23 18.07
N GLU A 10 -9.44 -4.41 18.52
CA GLU A 10 -8.07 -4.75 18.86
C GLU A 10 -7.41 -5.54 17.72
N ILE A 11 -6.14 -5.22 17.41
CA ILE A 11 -5.35 -5.87 16.35
C ILE A 11 -4.00 -6.32 16.92
N SER A 12 -3.74 -7.62 16.85
CA SER A 12 -2.49 -8.30 17.22
C SER A 12 -1.85 -9.09 16.05
N GLY A 13 -2.57 -9.24 14.94
CA GLY A 13 -2.16 -10.00 13.76
C GLY A 13 -3.22 -9.97 12.65
N LEU A 14 -3.19 -10.94 11.73
CA LEU A 14 -3.96 -10.92 10.48
C LEU A 14 -5.12 -11.93 10.44
N LEU A 15 -5.32 -12.72 11.49
CA LEU A 15 -6.41 -13.70 11.57
C LEU A 15 -7.64 -13.16 12.31
N ALA A 16 -8.76 -13.04 11.61
CA ALA A 16 -10.03 -12.56 12.16
C ALA A 16 -10.52 -13.43 13.34
N GLY A 17 -11.01 -12.77 14.40
CA GLY A 17 -11.59 -13.39 15.58
C GLY A 17 -10.59 -14.06 16.53
N SER A 18 -9.31 -14.12 16.18
CA SER A 18 -8.24 -14.62 17.04
C SER A 18 -7.08 -13.65 17.22
N GLU A 19 -6.73 -12.93 16.15
CA GLU A 19 -5.64 -11.95 16.14
C GLU A 19 -6.15 -10.53 15.86
N PHE A 20 -7.36 -10.37 15.35
CA PHE A 20 -8.04 -9.08 15.41
C PHE A 20 -9.54 -9.27 15.64
N ASP A 21 -10.18 -8.25 16.20
CA ASP A 21 -11.62 -8.29 16.46
C ASP A 21 -12.44 -8.22 15.17
N GLN A 22 -13.41 -9.14 15.05
CA GLN A 22 -14.38 -9.12 13.96
C GLN A 22 -15.79 -9.19 14.52
N ILE A 23 -16.63 -8.23 14.11
CA ILE A 23 -18.05 -8.20 14.45
C ILE A 23 -18.84 -8.78 13.28
N THR A 24 -19.46 -9.94 13.49
CA THR A 24 -20.37 -10.56 12.52
C THR A 24 -21.82 -10.24 12.89
N VAL A 25 -22.55 -9.62 11.97
CA VAL A 25 -23.98 -9.32 12.08
C VAL A 25 -24.74 -10.14 11.04
N ALA A 26 -25.74 -10.92 11.45
CA ALA A 26 -26.47 -11.77 10.52
C ALA A 26 -27.35 -10.98 9.53
N ASP A 27 -27.88 -9.83 9.99
CA ASP A 27 -28.75 -8.94 9.24
C ASP A 27 -28.02 -7.63 8.87
N SER A 28 -28.77 -6.57 8.60
CA SER A 28 -28.22 -5.26 8.30
C SER A 28 -27.65 -4.57 9.54
N VAL A 29 -26.57 -3.82 9.34
CA VAL A 29 -25.98 -2.95 10.35
C VAL A 29 -25.96 -1.51 9.83
N SER A 30 -26.45 -0.57 10.64
CA SER A 30 -26.24 0.87 10.41
C SER A 30 -25.11 1.37 11.30
N LEU A 31 -24.11 2.00 10.70
CA LEU A 31 -22.98 2.60 11.38
C LEU A 31 -23.29 4.05 11.78
N ALA A 32 -22.72 4.47 12.90
CA ALA A 32 -22.73 5.82 13.46
C ALA A 32 -21.75 5.83 14.65
N GLY A 33 -21.43 7.01 15.18
CA GLY A 33 -20.55 7.15 16.35
C GLY A 33 -19.08 6.92 15.99
N THR A 34 -18.32 6.37 16.94
CA THR A 34 -16.86 6.27 16.84
C THR A 34 -16.40 4.84 16.57
N LEU A 35 -15.44 4.67 15.67
CA LEU A 35 -14.57 3.50 15.58
C LEU A 35 -13.25 3.82 16.28
N ASP A 36 -12.87 3.02 17.26
CA ASP A 36 -11.61 3.14 18.00
C ASP A 36 -10.79 1.86 17.79
N VAL A 37 -9.60 2.02 17.22
CA VAL A 37 -8.72 0.89 16.84
C VAL A 37 -7.44 0.97 17.66
N SER A 38 -6.98 -0.17 18.16
CA SER A 38 -5.71 -0.24 18.90
C SER A 38 -4.88 -1.45 18.49
N PHE A 39 -3.56 -1.26 18.45
CA PHE A 39 -2.61 -2.36 18.33
C PHE A 39 -2.28 -2.93 19.70
N ILE A 40 -2.29 -4.26 19.81
CA ILE A 40 -1.86 -5.00 20.99
C ILE A 40 -0.68 -5.91 20.63
N ASP A 41 -0.05 -6.51 21.63
CA ASP A 41 1.09 -7.44 21.49
C ASP A 41 2.28 -6.92 20.65
N ASN A 42 2.43 -5.59 20.55
CA ASN A 42 3.41 -4.90 19.72
C ASN A 42 3.29 -5.24 18.22
N PHE A 43 2.08 -5.50 17.74
CA PHE A 43 1.83 -5.65 16.31
C PHE A 43 2.25 -4.39 15.55
N VAL A 44 2.95 -4.58 14.43
CA VAL A 44 3.39 -3.52 13.53
C VAL A 44 2.87 -3.88 12.14
N PRO A 45 1.83 -3.21 11.63
CA PRO A 45 1.28 -3.50 10.32
C PRO A 45 2.27 -3.14 9.21
N THR A 46 2.08 -3.80 8.07
CA THR A 46 2.81 -3.59 6.82
C THR A 46 1.85 -3.10 5.73
N ALA A 47 2.38 -2.55 4.64
CA ALA A 47 1.53 -2.21 3.50
C ALA A 47 0.84 -3.47 2.95
N GLY A 48 -0.42 -3.35 2.59
CA GLY A 48 -1.27 -4.43 2.09
C GLY A 48 -1.97 -5.25 3.16
N ASP A 49 -1.71 -5.05 4.46
CA ASP A 49 -2.46 -5.75 5.52
C ASP A 49 -3.93 -5.28 5.53
N LYS A 50 -4.84 -6.25 5.68
CA LYS A 50 -6.29 -6.04 5.61
C LYS A 50 -6.98 -6.62 6.85
N PHE A 51 -7.89 -5.84 7.41
CA PHE A 51 -8.65 -6.18 8.62
C PHE A 51 -10.14 -5.98 8.34
N GLU A 52 -10.84 -7.07 8.00
CA GLU A 52 -12.29 -7.07 7.81
C GLU A 52 -12.99 -7.08 9.18
N ILE A 53 -13.15 -5.89 9.76
CA ILE A 53 -13.62 -5.71 11.15
C ILE A 53 -15.12 -5.90 11.32
N ILE A 54 -15.92 -5.75 10.25
CA ILE A 54 -17.37 -5.97 10.27
C ILE A 54 -17.79 -6.78 9.06
N THR A 55 -18.63 -7.80 9.28
CA THR A 55 -19.39 -8.49 8.24
C THR A 55 -20.88 -8.42 8.53
N ALA A 56 -21.70 -8.15 7.52
CA ALA A 56 -23.15 -8.00 7.64
C ALA A 56 -23.89 -8.41 6.36
N SER A 57 -25.22 -8.64 6.43
CA SER A 57 -26.01 -8.80 5.21
C SER A 57 -26.11 -7.50 4.41
N SER A 58 -26.04 -6.36 5.11
CA SER A 58 -25.78 -5.06 4.51
C SER A 58 -25.18 -4.08 5.52
N VAL A 59 -24.27 -3.24 5.06
CA VAL A 59 -23.70 -2.12 5.83
C VAL A 59 -24.35 -0.83 5.32
N LEU A 60 -24.87 -0.03 6.26
CA LEU A 60 -25.50 1.26 5.99
C LEU A 60 -24.74 2.35 6.75
N ASN A 61 -24.57 3.50 6.11
CA ASN A 61 -23.82 4.65 6.66
C ASN A 61 -22.35 4.31 6.98
N GLN A 62 -21.66 5.25 7.61
CA GLN A 62 -20.25 5.13 8.01
C GLN A 62 -20.12 5.48 9.50
N PHE A 63 -18.95 5.22 10.09
CA PHE A 63 -18.64 5.82 11.39
C PHE A 63 -18.46 7.33 11.24
N ASP A 64 -18.91 8.09 12.23
CA ASP A 64 -18.81 9.55 12.23
C ASP A 64 -17.38 10.01 12.62
N ILE A 65 -16.69 9.21 13.45
CA ILE A 65 -15.35 9.49 13.96
C ILE A 65 -14.49 8.23 13.84
N LEU A 66 -13.26 8.41 13.36
CA LEU A 66 -12.25 7.36 13.26
C LEU A 66 -11.07 7.71 14.17
N ASN A 67 -10.89 6.94 15.23
CA ASN A 67 -9.70 6.98 16.09
C ASN A 67 -8.80 5.81 15.69
N LEU A 68 -7.89 6.05 14.75
CA LEU A 68 -7.00 5.02 14.23
C LEU A 68 -5.58 5.20 14.80
N PRO A 69 -4.87 4.12 15.15
CA PRO A 69 -3.53 4.19 15.70
C PRO A 69 -2.56 4.67 14.62
N ALA A 70 -1.50 5.37 15.03
CA ALA A 70 -0.44 5.76 14.13
C ALA A 70 0.22 4.53 13.50
N LEU A 71 0.48 4.59 12.20
CA LEU A 71 1.15 3.55 11.46
C LEU A 71 2.67 3.80 11.39
N PRO A 72 3.48 2.75 11.23
CA PRO A 72 4.91 2.90 11.00
C PRO A 72 5.17 3.56 9.64
N SER A 73 6.33 4.22 9.52
CA SER A 73 6.77 4.85 8.27
C SER A 73 5.74 5.87 7.75
N ASP A 74 5.60 6.00 6.43
CA ASP A 74 4.60 6.85 5.76
C ASP A 74 3.35 6.06 5.32
N LEU A 75 2.98 4.97 6.04
CA LEU A 75 1.75 4.24 5.76
C LEU A 75 0.51 5.04 6.20
N LEU A 76 -0.60 4.83 5.49
CA LEU A 76 -1.90 5.41 5.77
C LEU A 76 -2.95 4.31 5.97
N TRP A 77 -4.00 4.67 6.70
CA TRP A 77 -5.20 3.85 6.81
C TRP A 77 -6.16 4.21 5.68
N PHE A 78 -6.62 3.19 4.98
CA PHE A 78 -7.76 3.27 4.08
C PHE A 78 -8.93 2.49 4.68
N VAL A 79 -10.10 3.11 4.77
CA VAL A 79 -11.29 2.51 5.39
C VAL A 79 -12.33 2.24 4.31
N ASN A 80 -12.49 0.98 3.98
CA ASN A 80 -13.39 0.48 2.96
C ASN A 80 -14.75 0.15 3.55
N TYR A 81 -15.74 0.97 3.23
CA TYR A 81 -17.16 0.69 3.53
C TYR A 81 -17.80 -0.02 2.34
N GLY A 82 -17.74 -1.34 2.34
CA GLY A 82 -18.37 -2.20 1.34
C GLY A 82 -19.87 -2.38 1.59
N ALA A 83 -20.57 -2.99 0.63
CA ALA A 83 -22.01 -3.27 0.76
C ALA A 83 -22.31 -4.23 1.93
N THR A 84 -21.37 -5.11 2.28
CA THR A 84 -21.53 -6.17 3.29
C THR A 84 -20.40 -6.19 4.32
N THR A 85 -19.40 -5.32 4.17
CA THR A 85 -18.17 -5.36 4.96
C THR A 85 -17.69 -3.97 5.34
N VAL A 86 -16.96 -3.88 6.45
CA VAL A 86 -16.06 -2.76 6.74
C VAL A 86 -14.67 -3.34 6.87
N GLU A 87 -13.75 -2.85 6.04
CA GLU A 87 -12.37 -3.31 6.00
C GLU A 87 -11.43 -2.13 6.24
N LEU A 88 -10.43 -2.34 7.10
CA LEU A 88 -9.31 -1.42 7.26
C LEU A 88 -8.13 -1.97 6.46
N VAL A 89 -7.48 -1.13 5.66
CA VAL A 89 -6.30 -1.49 4.90
C VAL A 89 -5.18 -0.54 5.27
N THR A 90 -3.99 -1.07 5.52
CA THR A 90 -2.78 -0.26 5.64
C THR A 90 -2.08 -0.22 4.29
N THR A 91 -1.85 0.96 3.72
CA THR A 91 -1.19 1.08 2.42
C THR A 91 -0.25 2.28 2.36
N PHE A 92 0.54 2.39 1.30
CA PHE A 92 1.29 3.59 0.97
C PHE A 92 0.35 4.66 0.43
N GLY A 93 0.54 5.91 0.86
CA GLY A 93 -0.25 7.03 0.33
C GLY A 93 -0.11 7.20 -1.19
N ALA A 94 1.01 6.78 -1.78
CA ALA A 94 1.26 6.89 -3.21
C ALA A 94 1.00 5.62 -4.03
N ASP A 95 0.44 4.56 -3.44
CA ASP A 95 -0.06 3.35 -4.13
C ASP A 95 -1.48 3.63 -4.65
N PHE A 96 -1.59 4.43 -5.71
CA PHE A 96 -2.82 5.00 -6.22
C PHE A 96 -3.67 4.01 -7.04
N ASP A 97 -3.05 2.99 -7.64
CA ASP A 97 -3.78 1.95 -8.37
C ASP A 97 -4.11 0.70 -7.51
N GLU A 98 -3.71 0.73 -6.23
CA GLU A 98 -4.01 -0.23 -5.17
C GLU A 98 -3.49 -1.64 -5.47
N ASP A 99 -2.38 -1.75 -6.19
CA ASP A 99 -1.76 -3.03 -6.55
C ASP A 99 -0.76 -3.54 -5.49
N GLY A 100 -0.44 -2.70 -4.51
CA GLY A 100 0.37 -3.03 -3.33
C GLY A 100 1.86 -2.69 -3.47
N ASP A 101 2.25 -1.98 -4.52
CA ASP A 101 3.55 -1.31 -4.60
C ASP A 101 3.43 0.17 -4.96
N VAL A 102 4.58 0.86 -5.06
CA VAL A 102 4.65 2.27 -5.47
C VAL A 102 5.61 2.37 -6.64
N ASP A 103 5.07 2.46 -7.84
CA ASP A 103 5.84 2.40 -9.07
C ASP A 103 5.37 3.41 -10.15
N ASP A 104 5.72 3.15 -11.41
CA ASP A 104 5.42 4.05 -12.52
C ASP A 104 3.92 4.05 -12.91
N ASP A 105 3.17 3.00 -12.59
CA ASP A 105 1.74 2.90 -12.83
C ASP A 105 0.95 3.81 -11.87
N ASP A 106 1.39 3.94 -10.61
CA ASP A 106 0.86 4.95 -9.68
C ASP A 106 1.06 6.37 -10.16
N ARG A 107 2.27 6.68 -10.66
CA ARG A 107 2.53 8.00 -11.24
C ARG A 107 1.57 8.30 -12.38
N ASN A 108 1.31 7.31 -13.24
CA ASN A 108 0.38 7.47 -14.35
C ASN A 108 -1.06 7.71 -13.83
N ALA A 109 -1.46 7.06 -12.74
CA ALA A 109 -2.74 7.31 -12.08
C ALA A 109 -2.81 8.75 -11.51
N TRP A 110 -1.78 9.20 -10.78
CA TRP A 110 -1.68 10.58 -10.28
C TRP A 110 -1.74 11.62 -11.40
N GLU A 111 -1.05 11.39 -12.52
CA GLU A 111 -1.12 12.28 -13.70
C GLU A 111 -2.55 12.40 -14.25
N GLY A 112 -3.32 11.31 -14.19
CA GLY A 112 -4.73 11.28 -14.59
C GLY A 112 -5.66 12.09 -13.68
N GLY A 113 -5.33 12.18 -12.39
CA GLY A 113 -6.10 12.90 -11.38
C GLY A 113 -5.58 14.31 -11.04
N LEU A 114 -4.47 14.75 -11.65
CA LEU A 114 -3.85 16.04 -11.36
C LEU A 114 -4.85 17.22 -11.43
N GLY A 115 -5.01 17.92 -10.30
CA GLY A 115 -5.92 19.05 -10.16
C GLY A 115 -7.34 18.69 -9.71
N SER A 116 -7.62 17.42 -9.40
CA SER A 116 -8.88 16.98 -8.79
C SER A 116 -9.12 17.65 -7.43
N VAL A 117 -10.36 18.12 -7.22
CA VAL A 117 -10.83 18.73 -5.96
C VAL A 117 -12.34 18.43 -5.78
N PRO A 118 -12.75 17.68 -4.74
CA PRO A 118 -11.87 16.93 -3.85
C PRO A 118 -11.23 15.77 -4.63
N ALA A 119 -9.92 15.60 -4.49
CA ALA A 119 -9.27 14.36 -4.87
C ALA A 119 -9.57 13.28 -3.83
N VAL A 120 -9.75 12.05 -4.28
CA VAL A 120 -9.63 10.87 -3.42
C VAL A 120 -8.26 10.21 -3.62
N HIS A 121 -7.95 9.20 -2.83
CA HIS A 121 -6.72 8.41 -2.93
C HIS A 121 -6.38 8.04 -4.38
N MET A 122 -7.30 7.37 -5.09
CA MET A 122 -7.13 6.97 -6.50
C MET A 122 -6.99 8.14 -7.49
N ASP A 123 -7.37 9.36 -7.11
CA ASP A 123 -7.14 10.57 -7.93
C ASP A 123 -5.75 11.18 -7.69
N GLY A 124 -4.91 10.57 -6.85
CA GLY A 124 -3.57 11.07 -6.57
C GLY A 124 -3.43 11.89 -5.29
N ASP A 125 -4.27 11.69 -4.27
CA ASP A 125 -4.21 12.40 -2.97
C ASP A 125 -3.37 11.63 -1.93
N ALA A 126 -2.05 11.61 -2.10
CA ALA A 126 -1.15 10.83 -1.25
C ALA A 126 -0.92 11.43 0.15
N ASN A 127 -1.23 12.71 0.35
CA ASN A 127 -1.09 13.36 1.65
C ASN A 127 -2.44 13.55 2.39
N ALA A 128 -3.54 13.09 1.79
CA ALA A 128 -4.91 13.18 2.30
C ALA A 128 -5.36 14.64 2.58
N ASP A 129 -4.92 15.59 1.74
CA ASP A 129 -5.29 17.00 1.83
C ASP A 129 -6.46 17.41 0.92
N THR A 130 -7.03 16.46 0.18
CA THR A 130 -8.12 16.60 -0.79
C THR A 130 -7.76 17.29 -2.11
N PHE A 131 -6.48 17.49 -2.39
CA PHE A 131 -6.00 18.07 -3.65
C PHE A 131 -4.91 17.20 -4.28
N ALA A 132 -5.16 16.65 -5.46
CA ALA A 132 -4.11 15.96 -6.22
C ALA A 132 -3.15 16.98 -6.86
N ASN A 133 -1.96 17.16 -6.29
CA ASN A 133 -1.02 18.20 -6.66
C ASN A 133 0.46 17.80 -6.48
N GLY A 134 1.37 18.78 -6.55
CA GLY A 134 2.81 18.54 -6.45
C GLY A 134 3.30 18.05 -5.08
N PHE A 135 2.53 18.25 -4.01
CA PHE A 135 2.82 17.67 -2.70
C PHE A 135 2.62 16.14 -2.69
N ASP A 136 1.65 15.63 -3.45
CA ASP A 136 1.40 14.20 -3.62
C ASP A 136 2.44 13.56 -4.51
N PHE A 137 2.85 14.26 -5.57
CA PHE A 137 3.98 13.81 -6.38
C PHE A 137 5.27 13.68 -5.56
N LEU A 138 5.51 14.59 -4.60
CA LEU A 138 6.64 14.46 -3.69
C LEU A 138 6.52 13.23 -2.78
N LYS A 139 5.30 12.87 -2.37
CA LYS A 139 5.05 11.63 -1.62
C LYS A 139 5.34 10.39 -2.46
N TRP A 140 4.88 10.36 -3.71
CA TRP A 140 5.25 9.30 -4.66
C TRP A 140 6.77 9.16 -4.80
N GLN A 141 7.51 10.27 -4.98
CA GLN A 141 8.97 10.22 -5.04
C GLN A 141 9.64 9.67 -3.78
N GLN A 142 9.06 9.90 -2.60
CA GLN A 142 9.56 9.39 -1.32
C GLN A 142 9.29 7.89 -1.14
N GLN A 143 8.21 7.39 -1.74
CA GLN A 143 7.75 6.02 -1.60
C GLN A 143 8.12 5.13 -2.81
N LEU A 144 8.63 5.69 -3.90
CA LEU A 144 9.01 4.94 -5.10
C LEU A 144 9.87 3.70 -4.79
N GLY A 145 9.38 2.53 -5.22
CA GLY A 145 10.02 1.22 -5.03
C GLY A 145 9.68 0.55 -3.70
N THR A 146 8.80 1.11 -2.88
CA THR A 146 8.23 0.39 -1.74
C THR A 146 7.20 -0.63 -2.20
N SER A 147 7.15 -1.78 -1.55
CA SER A 147 6.14 -2.83 -1.80
C SER A 147 5.72 -3.49 -0.49
N GLY A 148 4.43 -3.76 -0.35
CA GLY A 148 3.86 -4.49 0.78
C GLY A 148 4.00 -6.01 0.63
N ALA A 149 4.06 -6.49 -0.60
CA ALA A 149 4.31 -7.89 -0.90
C ALA A 149 5.76 -8.27 -0.59
N ALA A 150 5.96 -9.46 -0.01
CA ALA A 150 7.30 -10.05 0.10
C ALA A 150 7.96 -10.03 -1.29
N PRO A 151 9.23 -9.57 -1.42
CA PRO A 151 9.85 -9.38 -2.72
C PRO A 151 9.76 -10.68 -3.52
N LEU A 152 9.18 -10.62 -4.72
CA LEU A 152 9.31 -11.70 -5.69
C LEU A 152 10.79 -12.01 -5.80
N ALA A 153 11.18 -13.27 -5.57
CA ALA A 153 12.57 -13.68 -5.62
C ALA A 153 13.19 -13.15 -6.92
N ALA A 154 14.14 -12.23 -6.80
CA ALA A 154 14.76 -11.59 -7.96
C ALA A 154 15.23 -12.68 -8.91
N ALA A 155 14.65 -12.73 -10.12
CA ALA A 155 15.16 -13.60 -11.15
C ALA A 155 16.63 -13.23 -11.35
N THR A 156 17.54 -14.16 -11.10
CA THR A 156 18.97 -13.94 -11.31
C THR A 156 19.16 -13.52 -12.76
N ILE A 157 19.41 -12.23 -12.99
CA ILE A 157 19.73 -11.74 -14.33
C ILE A 157 21.04 -12.43 -14.72
N PRO A 158 21.07 -13.27 -15.76
CA PRO A 158 22.33 -13.83 -16.23
C PRO A 158 23.21 -12.67 -16.66
N GLU A 159 24.39 -12.53 -16.03
CA GLU A 159 25.30 -11.45 -16.39
C GLU A 159 25.57 -11.49 -17.90
N PRO A 160 25.45 -10.37 -18.63
CA PRO A 160 25.82 -10.34 -20.03
C PRO A 160 27.26 -10.81 -20.11
N SER A 161 27.54 -11.70 -21.06
CA SER A 161 28.81 -12.38 -21.30
C SER A 161 29.98 -11.42 -21.57
N SER A 162 30.34 -10.63 -20.55
CA SER A 162 31.43 -9.67 -20.54
C SER A 162 32.77 -10.40 -20.55
N VAL A 163 32.78 -11.63 -20.05
CA VAL A 163 33.90 -12.57 -20.17
C VAL A 163 34.13 -13.00 -21.64
N ALA A 164 33.08 -13.08 -22.47
CA ALA A 164 33.24 -13.43 -23.89
C ALA A 164 33.91 -12.31 -24.70
N LEU A 165 33.68 -11.04 -24.34
CA LEU A 165 34.36 -9.90 -24.96
C LEU A 165 35.83 -9.77 -24.54
N LEU A 166 36.19 -10.21 -23.33
CA LEU A 166 37.59 -10.15 -22.87
C LEU A 166 38.48 -11.22 -23.55
N VAL A 167 37.92 -12.39 -23.89
CA VAL A 167 38.67 -13.48 -24.56
C VAL A 167 38.91 -13.19 -26.05
N LEU A 168 38.01 -12.46 -26.72
CA LEU A 168 38.20 -12.04 -28.11
C LEU A 168 39.18 -10.87 -28.26
N GLY A 169 39.27 -9.98 -27.26
CA GLY A 169 40.28 -8.90 -27.24
C GLY A 169 41.71 -9.41 -27.07
N ALA A 170 41.92 -10.46 -26.27
CA ALA A 170 43.25 -11.02 -26.01
C ALA A 170 43.84 -11.76 -27.22
N MET A 171 43.01 -12.35 -28.10
CA MET A 171 43.50 -13.02 -29.32
C MET A 171 43.92 -12.04 -30.43
N GLY A 172 43.40 -10.81 -30.42
CA GLY A 172 43.78 -9.77 -31.39
C GLY A 172 45.17 -9.17 -31.15
N ILE A 173 45.63 -9.12 -29.89
CA ILE A 173 46.92 -8.51 -29.51
C ILE A 173 48.10 -9.45 -29.85
N VAL A 174 47.89 -10.77 -29.83
CA VAL A 174 48.95 -11.75 -30.15
C VAL A 174 49.26 -11.81 -31.66
N ALA A 175 48.31 -11.44 -32.52
CA ALA A 175 48.51 -11.45 -33.97
C ALA A 175 49.21 -10.19 -34.54
N GLY A 176 49.27 -9.09 -33.78
CA GLY A 176 49.84 -7.81 -34.23
C GLY A 176 51.35 -7.64 -34.00
N GLY A 177 52.00 -8.55 -33.27
CA GLY A 177 53.38 -8.41 -32.83
C GLY A 177 54.41 -9.20 -33.66
N ARG A 178 54.53 -8.98 -34.98
CA ARG A 178 55.68 -9.52 -35.75
C ARG A 178 56.25 -8.57 -36.81
N ASN A 179 57.53 -8.24 -36.59
CA ASN A 179 58.59 -7.78 -37.49
C ASN A 179 58.64 -6.31 -37.96
N ARG A 180 59.64 -5.59 -37.45
CA ARG A 180 60.59 -4.83 -38.29
C ARG A 180 62.03 -5.01 -37.78
N VAL A 181 62.90 -5.44 -38.69
CA VAL A 181 64.38 -5.43 -38.61
C VAL A 181 64.87 -4.03 -38.93
#